data_AF-A0A5J4W5T3-F1
#
_entry.id   AF-A0A5J4W5T3-F1
#
_cell.length_a   1.000
_cell.length_b   1.000
_cell.length_c   1.000
_cell.angle_alpha   90.00
_cell.angle_beta   90.00
_cell.angle_gamma   90.00
#
_symmetry.space_group_name_H-M   'P 1'
#
loop_
_entity.id
_entity.type
_entity.pdbx_description
1 polymer ?
#
loop_
_entity_poly.entity_id
_entity_poly.type
_entity_poly.pdbx_seq_one_letter_code
_entity_poly.pdbx_strand_id
1 'polypeptide(L)'
;MDELSDYNVSGSLLGLGQFILLEILCEMTLPQDARQFLVVCKKIYQLLEHPRYWKIIQSIFQTTPIFLIKKESQGKQQGMKFIHSNKNDYCTIAIDPVIKDGIARFEVVFENSGSRSLGIADASCSFAAYFGPSDHG
;
A
#
# COMPACT_ATOMS: atom_id res chain seq x y z
N MET A 1 19.31 -22.56 29.89
CA MET A 1 18.89 -21.18 29.57
C MET A 1 19.57 -20.90 28.25
N ASP A 2 18.99 -21.48 27.20
CA ASP A 2 19.62 -21.67 25.90
C ASP A 2 19.26 -20.52 24.95
N GLU A 3 20.24 -20.17 24.11
CA GLU A 3 20.08 -19.51 22.79
C GLU A 3 19.71 -18.02 22.74
N LEU A 4 20.38 -17.18 23.53
CA LEU A 4 20.50 -15.74 23.20
C LEU A 4 21.56 -15.44 22.11
N SER A 5 22.24 -16.47 21.58
CA SER A 5 23.31 -16.35 20.58
C SER A 5 22.85 -16.36 19.12
N ASP A 6 21.58 -16.69 18.85
CA ASP A 6 21.12 -16.86 17.47
C ASP A 6 20.93 -15.53 16.72
N TYR A 7 20.86 -14.41 17.45
CA TYR A 7 20.73 -13.09 16.88
C TYR A 7 21.84 -12.18 17.42
N ASN A 8 22.67 -11.67 16.50
CA ASN A 8 23.80 -10.76 16.81
C ASN A 8 23.35 -9.34 17.21
N VAL A 9 22.20 -9.18 17.87
CA VAL A 9 21.64 -7.90 18.27
C VAL A 9 21.69 -7.76 19.78
N SER A 10 22.71 -7.05 20.26
CA SER A 10 22.83 -6.70 21.68
C SER A 10 21.58 -5.93 22.15
N GLY A 11 20.91 -6.39 23.21
CA GLY A 11 19.70 -5.75 23.73
C GLY A 11 18.43 -5.95 22.90
N SER A 12 18.44 -6.88 21.92
CA SER A 12 17.29 -7.19 21.06
C SER A 12 16.74 -5.93 20.35
N LEU A 13 15.43 -5.83 20.13
CA LEU A 13 14.77 -4.70 19.46
C LEU A 13 15.12 -3.35 20.11
N LEU A 14 15.19 -3.30 21.45
CA LEU A 14 15.53 -2.09 22.18
C LEU A 14 17.00 -1.70 22.03
N GLY A 15 17.87 -2.62 21.63
CA GLY A 15 19.25 -2.37 21.30
C GLY A 15 19.46 -1.69 19.95
N LEU A 16 18.47 -1.73 19.06
CA LEU A 16 18.58 -1.12 17.74
C LEU A 16 18.70 0.41 17.82
N GLY A 17 19.47 0.97 16.90
CA GLY A 17 19.58 2.42 16.70
C GLY A 17 18.33 3.00 16.03
N GLN A 18 18.13 4.31 16.18
CA GLN A 18 16.94 5.01 15.66
C GLN A 18 16.75 4.82 14.15
N PHE A 19 17.82 4.74 13.35
CA PHE A 19 17.71 4.56 11.90
C PHE A 19 17.14 3.19 11.54
N ILE A 20 17.56 2.12 12.20
CA ILE A 20 17.01 0.78 11.97
C ILE A 20 15.55 0.70 12.44
N LEU A 21 15.22 1.33 13.58
CA LEU A 21 13.84 1.41 14.03
C LEU A 21 12.94 2.18 13.06
N LEU A 22 13.49 3.19 12.36
CA LEU A 22 12.77 3.91 11.29
C LEU A 22 12.61 3.06 10.02
N GLU A 23 13.60 2.23 9.65
CA GLU A 23 13.43 1.28 8.55
C GLU A 23 12.34 0.25 8.88
N ILE A 24 12.32 -0.28 10.11
CA ILE A 24 11.25 -1.18 10.56
C ILE A 24 9.88 -0.49 10.47
N LEU A 25 9.78 0.77 10.92
CA LEU A 25 8.55 1.55 10.79
C LEU A 25 8.15 1.77 9.33
N CYS A 26 9.12 1.94 8.43
CA CYS A 26 8.89 2.16 6.99
C CYS A 26 8.32 0.94 6.27
N GLU A 27 8.64 -0.26 6.75
CA GLU A 27 8.10 -1.52 6.19
C GLU A 27 6.68 -1.84 6.67
N MET A 28 6.10 -1.04 7.58
CA MET A 28 4.73 -1.24 8.04
C MET A 28 3.71 -0.79 7.00
N THR A 29 2.79 -1.68 6.64
CA THR A 29 1.78 -1.40 5.60
C THR A 29 0.48 -0.84 6.15
N LEU A 30 0.13 -1.18 7.40
CA LEU A 30 -1.09 -0.74 8.05
C LEU A 30 -0.79 0.41 9.04
N PRO A 31 -1.52 1.54 8.98
CA PRO A 31 -1.37 2.63 9.94
C PRO A 31 -1.57 2.19 11.40
N GLN A 32 -2.39 1.16 11.65
CA GLN A 32 -2.61 0.64 13.00
C GLN A 32 -1.35 0.00 13.58
N ASP A 33 -0.59 -0.75 12.76
CA ASP A 33 0.64 -1.43 13.20
C ASP A 33 1.73 -0.41 13.48
N ALA A 34 1.88 0.60 12.62
CA ALA A 34 2.76 1.75 12.85
C ALA A 34 2.45 2.45 14.18
N ARG A 35 1.17 2.69 14.46
CA ARG A 35 0.73 3.28 15.73
C ARG A 35 1.06 2.38 16.92
N GLN A 36 0.78 1.07 16.83
CA GLN A 36 1.07 0.13 17.91
C GLN A 36 2.57 0.08 18.20
N PHE A 37 3.40 0.03 17.16
CA PHE A 37 4.85 0.04 17.29
C PHE A 37 5.36 1.30 18.00
N LEU A 38 4.86 2.48 17.62
CA LEU A 38 5.29 3.76 18.21
C LEU A 38 5.02 3.86 19.71
N VAL A 39 4.01 3.18 20.24
CA VAL A 39 3.63 3.24 21.65
C VAL A 39 4.21 2.12 22.51
N VAL A 40 5.04 1.24 21.94
CA VAL A 40 5.65 0.11 22.68
C VAL A 40 6.52 0.60 23.84
N CYS A 41 7.35 1.63 23.63
CA CYS A 41 8.21 2.16 24.69
C CYS A 41 8.68 3.59 24.39
N LYS A 42 9.25 4.27 25.41
CA LYS A 42 9.76 5.64 25.30
C LYS A 42 10.80 5.81 24.19
N LYS A 43 11.68 4.84 23.99
CA LYS A 43 12.73 4.90 22.96
C LYS A 43 12.14 4.89 21.54
N ILE A 44 11.15 4.05 21.27
CA ILE A 44 10.49 4.01 19.97
C ILE A 44 9.56 5.24 19.80
N TYR A 45 8.94 5.70 20.88
CA TYR A 45 8.13 6.92 20.86
C TYR A 45 8.93 8.16 20.44
N GLN A 46 10.22 8.24 20.78
CA GLN A 46 11.12 9.32 20.35
C GLN A 46 11.33 9.39 18.83
N LEU A 47 10.94 8.36 18.06
CA LEU A 47 10.98 8.42 16.60
C LEU A 47 10.08 9.54 16.05
N LEU A 48 9.03 9.96 16.79
CA LEU A 48 8.15 11.07 16.42
C LEU A 48 8.92 12.37 16.12
N GLU A 49 10.01 12.59 16.84
CA GLU A 49 10.84 13.80 16.71
C GLU A 49 11.86 13.70 15.56
N HIS A 50 12.00 12.53 14.94
CA HIS A 50 12.99 12.33 13.89
C HIS A 50 12.52 12.96 12.56
N PRO A 51 13.36 13.71 11.83
CA PRO A 51 12.95 14.38 10.58
C PRO A 51 12.38 13.45 9.50
N ARG A 52 12.79 12.17 9.48
CA ARG A 52 12.26 11.15 8.55
C ARG A 52 10.87 10.64 8.91
N TYR A 53 10.42 10.81 10.16
CA TYR A 53 9.16 10.26 10.65
C TYR A 53 7.97 10.65 9.79
N TRP A 54 7.82 11.96 9.52
CA TRP A 54 6.68 12.46 8.76
C TRP A 54 6.61 11.86 7.35
N LYS A 55 7.76 11.74 6.67
CA LYS A 55 7.83 11.14 5.34
C LYS A 55 7.44 9.66 5.36
N ILE A 56 7.88 8.91 6.37
CA ILE A 56 7.54 7.50 6.54
C ILE A 56 6.03 7.35 6.77
N ILE A 57 5.48 8.06 7.75
CA ILE A 57 4.05 7.98 8.06
C ILE A 57 3.19 8.40 6.87
N GLN A 58 3.55 9.49 6.19
CA GLN A 58 2.86 9.92 4.98
C GLN A 58 2.84 8.80 3.92
N SER A 59 3.95 8.09 3.73
CA SER A 59 4.02 6.94 2.82
C SER A 59 3.02 5.84 3.21
N ILE A 60 2.99 5.44 4.49
CA ILE A 60 2.08 4.39 5.00
C ILE A 60 0.61 4.76 4.77
N PHE A 61 0.24 6.03 4.97
CA PHE A 61 -1.12 6.50 4.73
C PHE A 61 -1.46 6.63 3.25
N GLN A 62 -0.51 7.05 2.42
CA GLN A 62 -0.75 7.28 0.99
C GLN A 62 -0.83 5.98 0.19
N THR A 63 -0.18 4.90 0.60
CA THR A 63 -0.08 3.66 -0.21
C THR A 63 -1.33 2.77 -0.22
N THR A 64 -2.41 3.10 0.48
CA THR A 64 -3.60 2.22 0.45
C THR A 64 -4.32 2.37 -0.89
N PRO A 65 -4.36 1.33 -1.75
CA PRO A 65 -4.97 1.44 -3.06
C PRO A 65 -6.49 1.55 -2.94
N ILE A 66 -7.10 2.45 -3.71
CA ILE A 66 -8.54 2.66 -3.78
C ILE A 66 -8.98 2.53 -5.24
N PHE A 67 -10.02 1.74 -5.48
CA PHE A 67 -10.63 1.61 -6.81
C PHE A 67 -11.44 2.86 -7.17
N LEU A 68 -11.16 3.44 -8.33
CA LEU A 68 -11.91 4.55 -8.91
C LEU A 68 -12.99 4.01 -9.85
N ILE A 69 -14.13 3.59 -9.29
CA ILE A 69 -15.26 3.04 -10.05
C ILE A 69 -16.12 4.19 -10.58
N LYS A 70 -16.22 4.34 -11.91
CA LYS A 70 -16.98 5.43 -12.55
C LYS A 70 -18.48 5.14 -12.65
N LYS A 71 -18.87 3.88 -12.80
CA LYS A 71 -20.27 3.49 -12.98
C LYS A 71 -20.57 2.15 -12.32
N GLU A 72 -21.66 2.08 -11.57
CA GLU A 72 -22.10 0.86 -10.87
C GLU A 72 -22.31 -0.34 -11.80
N SER A 73 -22.61 -0.09 -13.07
CA SER A 73 -22.75 -1.16 -14.06
C SER A 73 -21.46 -1.91 -14.37
N GLN A 74 -20.28 -1.36 -14.03
CA GLN A 74 -18.99 -2.03 -14.20
C GLN A 74 -18.80 -3.17 -13.19
N GLY A 75 -19.46 -3.07 -12.03
CA GLY A 75 -19.27 -3.99 -10.92
C GLY A 75 -19.49 -3.32 -9.56
N LYS A 76 -19.13 -4.05 -8.51
CA LYS A 76 -19.28 -3.62 -7.12
C LYS A 76 -17.97 -3.76 -6.36
N GLN A 77 -17.72 -2.83 -5.44
CA GLN A 77 -16.61 -2.92 -4.50
C GLN A 77 -17.07 -3.62 -3.21
N GLN A 78 -16.24 -4.52 -2.69
CA GLN A 78 -16.40 -5.15 -1.38
C GLN A 78 -15.05 -5.09 -0.66
N GLY A 79 -14.84 -4.07 0.18
CA GLY A 79 -13.53 -3.81 0.77
C GLY A 79 -12.47 -3.50 -0.30
N MET A 80 -11.34 -4.22 -0.28
CA MET A 80 -10.27 -4.15 -1.29
C MET A 80 -10.47 -5.14 -2.45
N LYS A 81 -11.69 -5.63 -2.65
CA LYS A 81 -12.06 -6.48 -3.78
C LYS A 81 -12.99 -5.72 -4.72
N PHE A 82 -12.64 -5.67 -5.99
CA PHE A 82 -13.57 -5.30 -7.05
C PHE A 82 -14.17 -6.57 -7.67
N ILE A 83 -15.49 -6.59 -7.81
CA ILE A 83 -16.23 -7.70 -8.42
C ILE A 83 -16.86 -7.19 -9.70
N HIS A 84 -16.35 -7.67 -10.84
CA HIS A 84 -16.87 -7.34 -12.16
C HIS A 84 -18.35 -7.74 -12.29
N SER A 85 -19.09 -7.01 -13.11
CA SER A 85 -20.46 -7.41 -13.47
C SER A 85 -20.45 -8.79 -14.16
N ASN A 86 -21.58 -9.50 -14.14
CA ASN A 86 -21.71 -10.80 -14.81
C ASN A 86 -21.83 -10.71 -16.34
N LYS A 87 -21.57 -9.53 -16.92
CA LYS A 87 -21.59 -9.29 -18.36
C LYS A 87 -20.20 -9.46 -18.95
N ASN A 88 -20.12 -9.89 -20.20
CA ASN A 88 -18.87 -10.00 -20.94
C ASN A 88 -18.49 -8.66 -21.58
N ASP A 89 -18.25 -7.65 -20.74
CA ASP A 89 -17.92 -6.28 -21.15
C ASP A 89 -16.48 -5.93 -20.76
N TYR A 90 -15.85 -4.99 -21.48
CA TYR A 90 -14.58 -4.43 -21.05
C TYR A 90 -14.75 -3.60 -19.77
N CYS A 91 -13.77 -3.69 -18.87
CA CYS A 91 -13.79 -2.94 -17.64
C CYS A 91 -12.38 -2.52 -17.25
N THR A 92 -12.13 -1.22 -17.37
CA THR A 92 -10.90 -0.59 -16.87
C THR A 92 -11.24 0.16 -15.58
N ILE A 93 -10.56 -0.20 -14.49
CA ILE A 93 -10.68 0.44 -13.19
C ILE A 93 -9.33 1.06 -12.84
N ALA A 94 -9.30 2.38 -12.66
CA ALA A 94 -8.12 3.07 -12.17
C ALA A 94 -7.98 2.86 -10.66
N ILE A 95 -6.74 2.91 -10.16
CA ILE A 95 -6.40 2.76 -8.74
C ILE A 95 -5.65 4.03 -8.30
N ASP A 96 -6.07 4.62 -7.17
CA ASP A 96 -5.40 5.73 -6.48
C ASP A 96 -4.66 5.16 -5.25
N PRO A 97 -3.47 5.63 -4.81
CA PRO A 97 -2.88 6.96 -5.01
C PRO A 97 -2.17 7.18 -6.35
N VAL A 98 -2.20 8.42 -6.83
CA VAL A 98 -1.19 8.94 -7.78
C VAL A 98 0.18 8.98 -7.12
N ILE A 99 1.15 8.29 -7.71
CA ILE A 99 2.53 8.25 -7.25
C ILE A 99 3.27 9.47 -7.82
N LYS A 100 3.51 10.49 -6.99
CA LYS A 100 4.26 11.71 -7.39
C LYS A 100 5.75 11.60 -7.12
N ASP A 101 6.11 10.98 -6.00
CA ASP A 101 7.47 10.81 -5.52
C ASP A 101 7.61 9.44 -4.86
N GLY A 102 8.79 8.83 -4.97
CA GLY A 102 9.11 7.56 -4.30
C GLY A 102 8.66 6.31 -5.09
N ILE A 103 8.46 5.22 -4.36
CA ILE A 103 8.12 3.90 -4.90
C ILE A 103 6.89 3.39 -4.15
N ALA A 104 5.83 3.04 -4.87
CA ALA A 104 4.67 2.34 -4.29
C ALA A 104 4.71 0.87 -4.67
N ARG A 105 4.33 0.00 -3.72
CA ARG A 105 4.20 -1.43 -3.93
C ARG A 105 2.81 -1.86 -3.49
N PHE A 106 2.11 -2.58 -4.37
CA PHE A 106 0.85 -3.24 -4.05
C PHE A 106 0.76 -4.56 -4.82
N GLU A 107 -0.15 -5.41 -4.39
CA GLU A 107 -0.40 -6.72 -5.00
C GLU A 107 -1.82 -6.74 -5.58
N VAL A 108 -1.96 -7.34 -6.76
CA VAL A 108 -3.25 -7.54 -7.42
C VAL A 108 -3.45 -9.03 -7.65
N VAL A 109 -4.53 -9.56 -7.10
CA VAL A 109 -4.94 -10.95 -7.31
C VAL A 109 -6.13 -10.98 -8.26
N PHE A 110 -5.96 -11.67 -9.39
CA PHE A 110 -7.03 -11.87 -10.36
C PHE A 110 -7.69 -13.23 -10.13
N GLU A 111 -8.91 -13.22 -9.60
CA GLU A 111 -9.67 -14.44 -9.31
C GLU A 111 -10.78 -14.66 -10.36
N ASN A 112 -10.87 -15.86 -10.93
CA ASN A 112 -11.91 -16.25 -11.92
C ASN A 112 -12.06 -15.25 -13.09
N SER A 113 -10.94 -14.75 -13.62
CA SER A 113 -10.90 -13.72 -14.65
C SER A 113 -10.45 -14.27 -16.00
N GLY A 114 -11.01 -13.71 -17.08
CA GLY A 114 -10.60 -13.99 -18.47
C GLY A 114 -9.30 -13.28 -18.83
N SER A 115 -9.32 -12.51 -19.92
CA SER A 115 -8.19 -11.64 -20.29
C SER A 115 -8.01 -10.56 -19.22
N ARG A 116 -6.78 -10.40 -18.73
CA ARG A 116 -6.41 -9.39 -17.72
C ARG A 116 -5.16 -8.64 -18.13
N SER A 117 -5.13 -7.36 -17.80
CA SER A 117 -3.96 -6.51 -17.93
C SER A 117 -3.91 -5.53 -16.76
N LEU A 118 -2.70 -5.09 -16.44
CA LEU A 118 -2.44 -4.04 -15.47
C LEU A 118 -1.38 -3.13 -16.08
N GLY A 119 -1.51 -1.83 -15.87
CA GLY A 119 -0.61 -0.83 -16.43
C GLY A 119 -0.55 0.42 -15.57
N ILE A 120 0.41 1.29 -15.89
CA ILE A 120 0.59 2.61 -15.28
C ILE A 120 0.20 3.65 -16.33
N ALA A 121 -0.58 4.64 -15.91
CA ALA A 121 -0.99 5.75 -16.75
C ALA A 121 -0.65 7.08 -16.07
N ASP A 122 -0.56 8.14 -16.86
CA ASP A 122 -0.41 9.49 -16.32
C ASP A 122 -1.63 9.86 -15.45
N ALA A 123 -1.42 10.68 -14.43
CA ALA A 123 -2.48 11.10 -13.52
C ALA A 123 -3.62 11.87 -14.21
N SER A 124 -3.37 12.44 -15.39
CA SER A 124 -4.38 13.11 -16.22
C SER A 124 -5.27 12.14 -17.01
N CYS A 125 -4.89 10.87 -17.16
CA CYS A 125 -5.69 9.88 -17.88
C CYS A 125 -6.99 9.58 -17.14
N SER A 126 -8.08 9.51 -17.89
CA SER A 126 -9.37 9.06 -17.37
C SER A 126 -9.92 7.93 -18.24
N PHE A 127 -10.38 6.88 -17.59
CA PHE A 127 -10.88 5.69 -18.27
C PHE A 127 -12.39 5.66 -18.20
N ALA A 128 -13.04 5.58 -19.36
CA ALA A 128 -14.48 5.47 -19.45
C ALA A 128 -14.93 4.03 -19.19
N ALA A 129 -16.17 3.87 -18.72
CA ALA A 129 -16.77 2.56 -18.57
C ALA A 129 -16.93 1.89 -19.94
N TYR A 130 -16.82 0.55 -19.99
CA TYR A 130 -16.99 -0.29 -21.19
C TYR A 130 -15.87 -0.23 -22.23
N PHE A 131 -14.76 0.44 -21.92
CA PHE A 131 -13.58 0.53 -22.77
C PHE A 131 -12.38 -0.15 -22.12
N GLY A 132 -11.51 -0.69 -22.95
CA GLY A 132 -10.20 -1.19 -22.55
C GLY A 132 -9.21 -0.05 -22.31
N PRO A 133 -8.07 -0.32 -21.65
CA PRO A 133 -7.08 0.72 -21.38
C PRO A 133 -6.45 1.27 -22.67
N SER A 134 -6.36 0.47 -23.74
CA SER A 134 -5.82 0.88 -25.05
C SER A 134 -6.72 1.86 -25.81
N ASP A 135 -7.99 1.98 -25.45
CA ASP A 135 -8.92 2.90 -26.11
C ASP A 135 -8.73 4.36 -25.66
N HIS A 136 -7.92 4.57 -24.62
CA HIS A 136 -7.64 5.87 -24.00
C HIS A 136 -6.14 6.23 -24.00
N GLY A 137 -5.36 5.56 -24.86
CA GLY A 137 -3.91 5.73 -25.02
C GLY A 137 -3.52 6.79 -26.04
#